data_AF-A0A3B1CA44-F1
#
_entry.id   AF-A0A3B1CA44-F1
#
_cell.length_a   1.000
_cell.length_b   1.000
_cell.length_c   1.000
_cell.angle_alpha   90.00
_cell.angle_beta   90.00
_cell.angle_gamma   90.00
#
_symmetry.space_group_name_H-M   'P 1'
#
loop_
_entity.id
_entity.type
_entity.pdbx_description
1 polymer ?
#
loop_
_entity_poly.entity_id
_entity_poly.type
_entity_poly.pdbx_seq_one_letter_code
_entity_poly.pdbx_strand_id
1 'polypeptide(L)'
;MQYYFITFPKQPWQLNIMIFNGRNILAAVLFLSSLIACTQENESNLDYVDPSIGGVGVILQPTRPTVHLPNSMVRVFPNRKDQLDDQISNFQLTITSHRLYKVFAFMPVCGIVDSNIWDKRYEYSTEILTPYYYK
;
A
#
# COMPACT_ATOMS: atom_id res chain seq x y z
N MET A 1 -28.55 60.86 47.19
CA MET A 1 -28.43 59.97 46.01
C MET A 1 -27.09 60.28 45.36
N GLN A 2 -26.10 59.40 45.54
CA GLN A 2 -24.73 59.61 45.07
C GLN A 2 -24.50 58.80 43.79
N TYR A 3 -24.01 59.45 42.73
CA TYR A 3 -23.71 58.84 41.43
C TYR A 3 -22.50 57.90 41.52
N TYR A 4 -22.58 56.75 40.83
CA TYR A 4 -21.50 55.79 40.69
C TYR A 4 -20.49 56.26 39.62
N PHE A 5 -19.19 56.25 39.95
CA PHE A 5 -18.10 56.37 38.98
C PHE A 5 -17.34 55.04 38.92
N ILE A 6 -17.27 54.48 37.71
CA ILE A 6 -16.61 53.22 37.38
C ILE A 6 -15.09 53.46 37.29
N THR A 7 -14.28 52.68 38.00
CA THR A 7 -12.83 52.66 37.84
C THR A 7 -12.37 51.26 37.38
N PHE A 8 -11.75 51.20 36.20
CA PHE A 8 -11.12 49.99 35.65
C PHE A 8 -9.68 49.84 36.21
N PRO A 9 -9.26 48.66 36.69
CA PRO A 9 -7.86 48.45 37.05
C PRO A 9 -7.00 48.26 35.80
N LYS A 10 -6.02 49.15 35.59
CA LYS A 10 -4.95 48.99 34.58
C LYS A 10 -4.06 47.81 34.97
N GLN A 11 -4.12 46.71 34.22
CA GLN A 11 -3.11 45.65 34.26
C GLN A 11 -1.91 46.08 33.39
N PRO A 12 -0.68 46.16 33.90
CA PRO A 12 0.48 46.44 33.07
C PRO A 12 0.88 45.17 32.31
N TRP A 13 1.03 45.30 30.99
CA TRP A 13 1.58 44.27 30.13
C TRP A 13 3.04 44.01 30.50
N GLN A 14 3.30 42.96 31.28
CA GLN A 14 4.65 42.45 31.51
C GLN A 14 5.10 41.75 30.23
N LEU A 15 5.76 42.48 29.33
CA LEU A 15 6.53 41.86 28.25
C LEU A 15 7.71 41.13 28.91
N ASN A 16 7.54 39.83 29.17
CA ASN A 16 8.66 38.96 29.51
C ASN A 16 9.57 38.89 28.28
N ILE A 17 10.62 39.70 28.28
CA ILE A 17 11.75 39.55 27.36
C ILE A 17 12.37 38.20 27.72
N MET A 18 12.05 37.18 26.93
CA MET A 18 12.58 35.84 27.08
C MET A 18 14.06 35.88 26.74
N ILE A 19 14.91 36.04 27.75
CA ILE A 19 16.36 35.88 27.61
C ILE A 19 16.60 34.41 27.26
N PHE A 20 16.87 34.14 25.99
CA PHE A 20 17.21 32.80 25.51
C PHE A 20 18.57 32.39 26.09
N ASN A 21 18.54 31.70 27.23
CA ASN A 21 19.71 31.05 27.79
C ASN A 21 20.22 29.98 26.81
N GLY A 22 21.53 29.89 26.57
CA GLY A 22 22.14 28.94 25.63
C GLY A 22 21.76 27.46 25.90
N ARG A 23 21.42 27.12 27.14
CA ARG A 23 20.88 25.81 27.54
C ARG A 23 19.51 25.50 26.94
N ASN A 24 18.64 26.49 26.79
CA ASN A 24 17.31 26.34 26.18
C ASN A 24 17.40 26.21 24.66
N ILE A 25 18.39 26.88 24.04
CA ILE A 25 18.69 26.75 22.61
C ILE A 25 19.23 25.34 22.32
N LEU A 26 20.18 24.85 23.13
CA LEU A 26 20.70 23.48 23.02
C LEU A 26 19.60 22.42 23.18
N ALA A 27 18.69 22.60 24.14
CA ALA A 27 17.56 21.70 24.34
C ALA A 27 16.61 21.71 23.12
N ALA A 28 16.32 22.88 22.55
CA ALA A 28 15.48 22.99 21.35
C ALA A 28 16.11 22.33 20.12
N VAL A 29 17.44 22.47 19.93
CA VAL A 29 18.18 21.85 18.82
C VAL A 29 18.19 20.32 18.95
N LEU A 30 18.38 19.80 20.17
CA LEU A 30 18.32 18.36 20.44
C LEU A 30 16.91 17.79 20.25
N PHE A 31 15.87 18.56 20.59
CA PHE A 31 14.49 18.15 20.34
C PHE A 31 14.17 18.13 18.84
N LEU A 32 14.67 19.12 18.09
CA LEU A 32 14.47 19.21 16.65
C LEU A 32 15.22 18.10 15.89
N SER A 33 16.44 17.73 16.31
CA SER A 33 17.19 16.64 15.68
C SER A 33 16.54 15.27 15.91
N SER A 34 15.94 15.04 17.08
CA SER A 34 15.17 13.83 17.38
C SER A 34 13.95 13.67 16.48
N LEU A 35 13.30 14.77 16.08
CA LEU A 35 12.13 14.72 15.21
C LEU A 35 12.51 14.32 13.78
N ILE A 36 13.68 14.77 13.29
CA ILE A 36 14.17 14.44 11.95
C ILE A 36 14.64 12.98 11.86
N ALA A 37 15.19 12.42 12.93
CA ALA A 37 15.61 11.02 12.95
C ALA A 37 14.42 10.04 12.85
N CYS A 38 13.21 10.45 13.22
CA CYS A 38 12.03 9.60 13.21
C CYS A 38 11.36 9.48 11.83
N THR A 39 11.83 10.22 10.81
CA THR A 39 11.23 10.23 9.46
C THR A 39 12.02 9.39 8.45
N GLN A 40 12.78 8.39 8.88
CA GLN A 40 13.41 7.45 7.95
C GLN A 40 12.34 6.52 7.35
N GLU A 41 12.01 6.75 6.07
CA GLU A 41 11.31 5.76 5.26
C GLU A 41 12.22 4.54 5.11
N ASN A 42 11.80 3.42 5.71
CA ASN A 42 12.46 2.14 5.51
C ASN A 42 11.96 1.56 4.19
N GLU A 43 12.71 1.74 3.10
CA GLU A 43 12.47 0.95 1.89
C GLU A 43 12.64 -0.53 2.21
N SER A 44 11.63 -1.32 1.87
CA SER A 44 11.65 -2.75 2.14
C SER A 44 12.35 -3.46 0.98
N ASN A 45 13.07 -4.54 1.27
CA ASN A 45 13.69 -5.35 0.21
C ASN A 45 12.67 -5.90 -0.81
N LEU A 46 11.39 -5.92 -0.45
CA LEU A 46 10.30 -6.40 -1.29
C LEU A 46 9.94 -5.40 -2.38
N ASP A 47 10.28 -4.12 -2.21
CA ASP A 47 9.97 -3.06 -3.17
C ASP A 47 10.84 -3.18 -4.44
N TYR A 48 11.96 -3.90 -4.36
CA TYR A 48 12.81 -4.22 -5.51
C TYR A 48 12.37 -5.47 -6.28
N VAL A 49 11.36 -6.18 -5.80
CA VAL A 49 10.93 -7.45 -6.42
C VAL A 49 9.72 -7.19 -7.31
N ASP A 50 9.93 -7.31 -8.61
CA ASP A 50 8.86 -7.31 -9.62
C ASP A 50 8.51 -8.75 -10.05
N PRO A 51 7.34 -9.30 -9.64
CA PRO A 51 6.94 -10.65 -10.03
C PRO A 51 6.44 -10.78 -11.47
N SER A 52 6.31 -9.68 -12.23
CA SER A 52 5.93 -9.70 -13.65
C SER A 52 7.07 -10.13 -14.58
N ILE A 53 8.32 -10.11 -14.08
CA ILE A 53 9.50 -10.48 -14.85
C ILE A 53 9.41 -11.94 -15.31
N GLY A 54 9.60 -12.16 -16.61
CA GLY A 54 9.48 -13.47 -17.26
C GLY A 54 8.05 -13.86 -17.63
N GLY A 55 7.07 -12.98 -17.39
CA GLY A 55 5.66 -13.19 -17.71
C GLY A 55 5.31 -13.03 -19.19
N VAL A 56 6.30 -12.80 -20.06
CA VAL A 56 6.16 -12.77 -21.53
C VAL A 56 7.10 -13.79 -22.14
N GLY A 57 6.57 -14.76 -22.88
CA GLY A 57 7.37 -15.85 -23.45
C GLY A 57 6.83 -16.37 -24.78
N VAL A 58 7.64 -16.25 -25.85
CA VAL A 58 7.30 -16.80 -27.18
C VAL A 58 7.70 -18.28 -27.30
N ILE A 59 8.83 -18.66 -26.70
CA ILE A 59 9.43 -20.01 -26.81
C ILE A 59 9.33 -20.78 -25.49
N LEU A 60 9.35 -20.06 -24.36
CA LEU A 60 9.29 -20.62 -23.02
C LEU A 60 7.90 -20.40 -22.43
N GLN A 61 7.47 -21.32 -21.56
CA GLN A 61 6.24 -21.13 -20.79
C GLN A 61 6.42 -19.88 -19.90
N PRO A 62 5.52 -18.89 -19.99
CA PRO A 62 5.60 -17.69 -19.16
C PRO A 62 5.59 -18.00 -17.68
N THR A 63 6.36 -17.25 -16.90
CA THR A 63 6.28 -17.29 -15.44
C THR A 63 4.95 -16.68 -15.01
N ARG A 64 4.31 -17.24 -13.98
CA ARG A 64 3.07 -16.68 -13.44
C ARG A 64 3.42 -15.74 -12.31
N PRO A 65 2.88 -14.51 -12.30
CA PRO A 65 3.17 -13.56 -11.24
C PRO A 65 2.38 -13.95 -9.99
N THR A 66 2.95 -14.81 -9.16
CA THR A 66 2.29 -15.38 -7.99
C THR A 66 2.48 -14.51 -6.75
N VAL A 67 1.36 -14.14 -6.13
CA VAL A 67 1.30 -13.44 -4.85
C VAL A 67 1.08 -14.43 -3.73
N HIS A 68 2.05 -14.57 -2.84
CA HIS A 68 1.99 -15.50 -1.71
C HIS A 68 3.05 -15.23 -0.64
N LEU A 69 2.80 -15.73 0.56
CA LEU A 69 3.83 -15.83 1.59
C LEU A 69 4.86 -16.93 1.23
N PRO A 70 6.13 -16.78 1.61
CA PRO A 70 7.14 -17.81 1.41
C PRO A 70 6.67 -19.17 1.95
N ASN A 71 6.76 -20.22 1.12
CA ASN A 71 6.33 -21.59 1.43
C ASN A 71 4.85 -21.76 1.81
N SER A 72 4.00 -20.78 1.51
CA SER A 72 2.55 -20.92 1.68
C SER A 72 1.95 -21.90 0.67
N MET A 73 0.92 -22.62 1.12
CA MET A 73 0.08 -23.46 0.27
C MET A 73 -0.81 -22.65 -0.68
N VAL A 74 -1.26 -21.47 -0.24
CA VAL A 74 -2.12 -20.59 -1.04
C VAL A 74 -1.25 -19.66 -1.88
N ARG A 75 -1.46 -19.70 -3.20
CA ARG A 75 -0.76 -18.87 -4.17
C ARG A 75 -1.74 -18.26 -5.15
N VAL A 76 -1.81 -16.95 -5.14
CA VAL A 76 -2.78 -16.20 -5.94
C VAL A 76 -2.11 -15.67 -7.19
N PHE A 77 -2.74 -15.85 -8.35
CA PHE A 77 -2.31 -15.17 -9.57
C PHE A 77 -3.48 -15.04 -10.56
N PRO A 78 -3.46 -13.99 -11.40
CA PRO A 78 -4.44 -13.81 -12.46
C PRO A 78 -4.28 -14.89 -13.51
N ASN A 79 -5.41 -15.50 -13.89
CA ASN A 79 -5.44 -16.49 -14.95
C ASN A 79 -5.59 -15.82 -16.32
N ARG A 80 -4.46 -15.68 -17.01
CA ARG A 80 -4.35 -15.20 -18.38
C ARG A 80 -3.32 -16.00 -19.17
N LYS A 81 -3.24 -15.77 -20.48
CA LYS A 81 -2.29 -16.48 -21.35
C LYS A 81 -0.85 -16.02 -21.12
N ASP A 82 -0.65 -14.71 -21.05
CA ASP A 82 0.65 -14.03 -20.97
C ASP A 82 0.47 -12.66 -20.30
N GLN A 83 1.53 -11.99 -19.87
CA GLN A 83 1.44 -10.68 -19.23
C GLN A 83 0.90 -9.58 -20.17
N LEU A 84 0.95 -9.79 -21.48
CA LEU A 84 0.39 -8.88 -22.51
C LEU A 84 -1.13 -9.05 -22.72
N ASP A 85 -1.76 -10.00 -22.03
CA ASP A 85 -3.20 -10.22 -22.12
C ASP A 85 -3.92 -9.37 -21.07
N ASP A 86 -4.71 -8.42 -21.55
CA ASP A 86 -5.46 -7.45 -20.74
C ASP A 86 -6.71 -8.09 -20.10
N GLN A 87 -7.05 -9.32 -20.51
CA GLN A 87 -8.24 -10.02 -20.05
C GLN A 87 -7.92 -11.13 -19.05
N ILE A 88 -8.53 -11.05 -17.88
CA ILE A 88 -8.41 -12.05 -16.82
C ILE A 88 -9.68 -12.90 -16.77
N SER A 89 -9.50 -14.22 -16.76
CA SER A 89 -10.60 -15.19 -16.65
C SER A 89 -11.00 -15.48 -15.20
N ASN A 90 -10.05 -15.62 -14.29
CA ASN A 90 -10.30 -15.88 -12.86
C ASN A 90 -9.00 -15.74 -12.05
N PHE A 91 -9.12 -15.77 -10.73
CA PHE A 91 -7.99 -15.80 -9.80
C PHE A 91 -7.84 -17.20 -9.23
N GLN A 92 -6.68 -17.81 -9.44
CA GLN A 92 -6.37 -19.13 -8.88
C GLN A 92 -5.86 -18.98 -7.45
N LEU A 93 -6.16 -19.94 -6.59
CA LEU A 93 -5.71 -19.97 -5.19
C LEU A 93 -4.67 -21.05 -4.93
N THR A 94 -4.59 -22.08 -5.77
CA THR A 94 -3.71 -23.22 -5.55
C THR A 94 -3.30 -23.88 -6.86
N ILE A 95 -1.99 -24.11 -7.01
CA ILE A 95 -1.39 -24.88 -8.10
C ILE A 95 -0.92 -26.24 -7.59
N THR A 96 -1.29 -27.31 -8.27
CA THR A 96 -0.80 -28.66 -7.97
C THR A 96 0.55 -28.96 -8.62
N SER A 97 0.88 -28.28 -9.72
CA SER A 97 2.12 -28.51 -10.44
C SER A 97 2.54 -27.31 -11.28
N HIS A 98 3.83 -27.27 -11.61
CA HIS A 98 4.47 -26.27 -12.46
C HIS A 98 3.84 -26.17 -13.87
N ARG A 99 3.25 -27.27 -14.38
CA ARG A 99 2.62 -27.31 -15.71
C ARG A 99 1.19 -27.86 -15.72
N LEU A 100 0.71 -28.36 -14.58
CA LEU A 100 -0.53 -29.14 -14.52
C LEU A 100 -1.47 -28.67 -13.41
N TYR A 101 -2.72 -28.55 -13.84
CA TYR A 101 -3.97 -28.38 -13.09
C TYR A 101 -4.07 -27.24 -12.07
N LYS A 102 -5.23 -26.59 -12.14
CA LYS A 102 -5.69 -25.49 -11.29
C LYS A 102 -6.81 -26.10 -10.47
N VAL A 103 -6.65 -26.16 -9.16
CA VAL A 103 -7.62 -26.89 -8.33
C VAL A 103 -8.75 -25.97 -7.90
N PHE A 104 -8.40 -24.78 -7.44
CA PHE A 104 -9.34 -23.78 -6.95
C PHE A 104 -9.09 -22.45 -7.62
N ALA A 105 -10.15 -21.90 -8.19
CA ALA A 105 -10.20 -20.56 -8.71
C ALA A 105 -11.48 -19.88 -8.26
N PHE A 106 -11.42 -18.56 -8.08
CA PHE A 106 -12.57 -17.73 -7.81
C PHE A 106 -12.60 -16.58 -8.81
N MET A 107 -13.79 -16.05 -9.03
CA MET A 107 -14.00 -14.94 -9.94
C MET A 107 -14.99 -13.99 -9.27
N PRO A 108 -14.60 -12.74 -8.98
CA PRO A 108 -15.55 -11.75 -8.51
C PRO A 108 -16.50 -11.41 -9.67
N VAL A 109 -17.80 -11.52 -9.41
CA VAL A 109 -18.83 -11.20 -10.40
C VAL A 109 -19.84 -10.22 -9.80
N CYS A 110 -20.28 -9.27 -10.61
CA CYS A 110 -21.33 -8.33 -10.26
C CYS A 110 -22.50 -8.52 -11.23
N GLY A 111 -23.71 -8.68 -10.70
CA GLY A 111 -24.93 -8.84 -11.49
C GLY A 111 -25.49 -10.26 -11.52
N ILE A 112 -26.19 -10.59 -12.61
CA ILE A 112 -26.95 -11.83 -12.76
C ILE A 112 -26.00 -13.00 -13.00
N VAL A 113 -26.12 -14.03 -12.17
CA VAL A 113 -25.33 -15.26 -12.29
C VAL A 113 -25.96 -16.20 -13.32
N ASP A 114 -25.28 -16.42 -14.44
CA ASP A 114 -25.69 -17.36 -15.51
C ASP A 114 -24.61 -18.44 -15.69
N SER A 115 -24.97 -19.57 -16.29
CA SER A 115 -24.08 -20.72 -16.49
C SER A 115 -22.82 -20.39 -17.31
N ASN A 116 -22.93 -19.42 -18.23
CA ASN A 116 -21.84 -18.98 -19.11
C ASN A 116 -20.82 -18.04 -18.44
N ILE A 117 -20.97 -17.71 -17.15
CA ILE A 117 -20.08 -16.76 -16.47
C ILE A 117 -18.64 -17.24 -16.39
N TRP A 118 -18.43 -18.54 -16.22
CA TRP A 118 -17.08 -19.10 -16.07
C TRP A 118 -16.20 -18.97 -17.31
N ASP A 119 -16.81 -18.77 -18.49
CA ASP A 119 -16.10 -18.54 -19.74
C ASP A 119 -15.87 -17.05 -20.03
N LYS A 120 -16.47 -16.15 -19.25
CA LYS A 120 -16.28 -14.71 -19.42
C LYS A 120 -14.89 -14.30 -18.93
N ARG A 121 -14.30 -13.35 -19.64
CA ARG A 121 -13.07 -12.67 -19.24
C ARG A 121 -13.36 -11.19 -19.10
N TYR A 122 -12.70 -10.56 -18.14
CA TYR A 122 -12.85 -9.15 -17.87
C TYR A 122 -11.54 -8.42 -18.12
N GLU A 123 -11.65 -7.22 -18.66
CA GLU A 123 -10.52 -6.34 -18.92
C GLU A 123 -10.12 -5.61 -17.63
N TYR A 124 -8.82 -5.59 -17.33
CA TYR A 124 -8.27 -4.88 -16.17
C TYR A 124 -7.16 -3.94 -16.65
N SER A 125 -7.40 -2.63 -16.52
CA SER A 125 -6.46 -1.60 -17.02
C SER A 125 -5.44 -1.12 -15.98
N THR A 126 -5.69 -1.39 -14.69
CA THR A 126 -4.89 -0.85 -13.58
C THR A 126 -4.51 -1.96 -12.59
N GLU A 127 -3.58 -2.81 -13.01
CA GLU A 127 -3.03 -3.86 -12.16
C GLU A 127 -1.86 -3.34 -11.33
N ILE A 128 -1.85 -3.63 -10.02
CA ILE A 128 -0.68 -3.43 -9.16
C ILE A 128 -0.21 -4.80 -8.70
N LEU A 129 1.06 -5.11 -8.97
CA LEU A 129 1.62 -6.43 -8.73
C LEU A 129 2.86 -6.35 -7.85
N THR A 130 2.77 -6.92 -6.66
CA THR A 130 3.88 -7.07 -5.72
C THR A 130 3.90 -8.51 -5.19
N PRO A 131 5.00 -8.97 -4.55
CA PRO A 131 5.07 -10.35 -4.05
C PRO A 131 3.98 -10.72 -3.02
N TYR A 132 3.46 -9.72 -2.30
CA TYR A 132 2.52 -9.90 -1.19
C TYR A 132 1.14 -9.28 -1.43
N TYR A 133 0.98 -8.48 -2.49
CA TYR A 133 -0.26 -7.77 -2.78
C TYR A 133 -0.55 -7.72 -4.30
N TYR A 134 -1.79 -8.02 -4.65
CA TYR A 134 -2.35 -7.88 -6.00
C TYR A 134 -3.57 -6.96 -5.92
N LYS A 135 -3.68 -6.04 -6.88
CA LYS A 135 -4.84 -5.16 -7.06
C LYS A 135 -5.34 -5.24 -8.49
#